data_AF-A0A420IMY8-F1
#
_entry.id   AF-A0A420IMY8-F1
#
_cell.length_a   1.000
_cell.length_b   1.000
_cell.length_c   1.000
_cell.angle_alpha   90.00
_cell.angle_beta   90.00
_cell.angle_gamma   90.00
#
_symmetry.space_group_name_H-M   'P 1'
#
loop_
_entity.id
_entity.type
_entity.pdbx_description
1 polymer ?
#
loop_
_entity_poly.entity_id
_entity_poly.type
_entity_poly.pdbx_seq_one_letter_code
_entity_poly.pdbx_strand_id
1 'polypeptide(L)'
;MLKNLAAQFVPTDEIRNQEIELEWQALQTSWSKNIEVDKWLHDWEVTYNKMARIKSSDIAGLKPVYKFLNSVNTLDSQFAVNWTLKLSMGDKVTFPELLIIFRNYRRNAANLLRNQPQHGTFPVLQGMD
;
A
#
# COMPACT_ATOMS: atom_id res chain seq x y z
N MET A 1 -46.65 -10.83 1.47
CA MET A 1 -45.68 -11.06 0.37
C MET A 1 -44.36 -10.37 0.68
N LEU A 2 -43.49 -10.98 1.50
CA LEU A 2 -42.16 -10.42 1.86
C LEU A 2 -40.99 -11.37 1.55
N LYS A 3 -41.28 -12.59 1.06
CA LYS A 3 -40.24 -13.60 0.77
C LYS A 3 -39.57 -13.44 -0.59
N ASN A 4 -40.18 -12.69 -1.53
CA ASN A 4 -39.69 -12.55 -2.90
C ASN A 4 -38.77 -11.34 -3.15
N LEU A 5 -38.74 -10.34 -2.25
CA LEU A 5 -37.78 -9.23 -2.39
C LEU A 5 -36.37 -9.66 -1.96
N ALA A 6 -36.24 -10.42 -0.87
CA ALA A 6 -34.94 -10.88 -0.37
C ALA A 6 -34.15 -11.68 -1.42
N ALA A 7 -34.84 -12.50 -2.23
CA ALA A 7 -34.22 -13.26 -3.31
C ALA A 7 -33.66 -12.42 -4.47
N GLN A 8 -34.07 -11.15 -4.62
CA GLN A 8 -33.55 -10.24 -5.65
C GLN A 8 -32.33 -9.44 -5.17
N PHE A 9 -32.17 -9.24 -3.86
CA PHE A 9 -31.02 -8.54 -3.27
C PHE A 9 -29.84 -9.47 -2.94
N VAL A 10 -30.09 -10.76 -2.71
CA VAL A 10 -29.02 -11.76 -2.46
C VAL A 10 -28.02 -11.88 -3.63
N PRO A 11 -28.44 -11.90 -4.91
CA PRO A 11 -27.50 -11.90 -6.03
C PRO A 11 -26.64 -10.63 -6.09
N THR A 12 -27.17 -9.48 -5.67
CA THR A 12 -26.44 -8.21 -5.66
C THR A 12 -25.31 -8.23 -4.62
N ASP A 13 -25.55 -8.80 -3.44
CA ASP A 13 -24.53 -8.89 -2.39
C ASP A 13 -23.39 -9.85 -2.77
N GLU A 14 -23.70 -11.00 -3.38
CA GLU A 14 -22.67 -11.94 -3.86
C GLU A 14 -21.83 -11.34 -5.00
N ILE A 15 -22.47 -10.71 -5.99
CA ILE A 15 -21.78 -10.01 -7.08
C ILE A 15 -20.90 -8.90 -6.49
N ARG A 16 -21.42 -8.13 -5.53
CA ARG A 16 -20.67 -7.05 -4.90
C ARG A 16 -19.45 -7.57 -4.12
N ASN A 17 -19.59 -8.69 -3.43
CA ASN A 17 -18.46 -9.34 -2.74
C ASN A 17 -17.40 -9.79 -3.75
N GLN A 18 -17.80 -10.39 -4.87
CA GLN A 18 -16.89 -10.79 -5.93
C GLN A 18 -16.18 -9.60 -6.57
N GLU A 19 -16.88 -8.48 -6.80
CA GLU A 19 -16.26 -7.24 -7.27
C GLU A 19 -15.18 -6.74 -6.31
N ILE A 20 -15.44 -6.75 -5.00
CA ILE A 20 -14.48 -6.33 -3.97
C ILE A 20 -13.24 -7.25 -4.00
N GLU A 21 -13.42 -8.55 -4.17
CA GLU A 21 -12.29 -9.48 -4.30
C GLU A 21 -11.48 -9.24 -5.57
N LEU A 22 -12.13 -8.94 -6.70
CA LEU A 22 -11.45 -8.56 -7.94
C LEU A 22 -10.69 -7.24 -7.81
N GLU A 23 -11.28 -6.22 -7.15
CA GLU A 23 -10.60 -4.96 -6.80
C GLU A 23 -9.32 -5.24 -5.99
N TRP A 24 -9.39 -6.17 -5.03
CA TRP A 24 -8.24 -6.56 -4.21
C TRP A 24 -7.15 -7.30 -5.00
N GLN A 25 -7.51 -8.20 -5.93
CA GLN A 25 -6.51 -8.83 -6.79
C GLN A 25 -5.88 -7.83 -7.76
N ALA A 26 -6.66 -6.92 -8.34
CA ALA A 26 -6.16 -5.90 -9.24
C ALA A 26 -5.13 -4.99 -8.54
N LEU A 27 -5.36 -4.61 -7.28
CA LEU A 27 -4.43 -3.78 -6.51
C LEU A 27 -3.04 -4.41 -6.33
N GLN A 28 -2.96 -5.73 -6.30
CA GLN A 28 -1.68 -6.43 -6.15
C GLN A 28 -0.74 -6.24 -7.33
N THR A 29 -1.29 -5.96 -8.52
CA THR A 29 -0.53 -5.77 -9.77
C THR A 29 -0.73 -4.39 -10.40
N SER A 30 -1.54 -3.53 -9.80
CA SER A 30 -1.93 -2.24 -10.40
C SER A 30 -0.82 -1.19 -10.37
N TRP A 31 0.18 -1.34 -9.51
CA TRP A 31 1.23 -0.35 -9.36
C TRP A 31 1.97 -0.12 -10.69
N SER A 32 2.07 1.15 -11.08
CA SER A 32 2.89 1.59 -12.20
C SER A 32 3.40 3.00 -11.94
N LYS A 33 4.50 3.41 -12.60
CA LYS A 33 5.12 4.72 -12.40
C LYS A 33 4.20 5.92 -12.71
N ASN A 34 3.13 5.69 -13.45
CA ASN A 34 2.17 6.73 -13.84
C ASN A 34 1.06 6.95 -12.80
N ILE A 35 1.02 6.13 -11.74
CA ILE A 35 0.03 6.24 -10.68
C ILE A 35 0.61 7.02 -9.52
N GLU A 36 -0.16 7.97 -9.01
CA GLU A 36 0.17 8.67 -7.77
C GLU A 36 0.18 7.68 -6.60
N VAL A 37 1.30 7.61 -5.89
CA VAL A 37 1.48 6.58 -4.85
C VAL A 37 0.53 6.79 -3.68
N ASP A 38 0.27 8.03 -3.29
CA ASP A 38 -0.65 8.32 -2.18
C ASP A 38 -2.07 7.86 -2.50
N LYS A 39 -2.51 8.03 -3.75
CA LYS A 39 -3.75 7.46 -4.25
C LYS A 39 -3.73 5.93 -4.21
N TRP A 40 -2.67 5.31 -4.72
CA TRP A 40 -2.54 3.85 -4.69
C TRP A 40 -2.59 3.29 -3.26
N LEU A 41 -1.91 3.93 -2.31
CA LEU A 41 -1.95 3.56 -0.88
C LEU A 41 -3.32 3.82 -0.24
N HIS A 42 -4.07 4.82 -0.71
CA HIS A 42 -5.44 5.03 -0.27
C HIS A 42 -6.35 3.90 -0.78
N ASP A 43 -6.20 3.48 -2.03
CA ASP A 43 -6.99 2.39 -2.61
C ASP A 43 -6.75 1.07 -1.86
N TRP A 44 -5.50 0.78 -1.46
CA TRP A 44 -5.17 -0.36 -0.58
C TRP A 44 -5.91 -0.33 0.75
N GLU A 45 -5.93 0.83 1.42
CA GLU A 45 -6.61 1.02 2.70
C GLU A 45 -8.13 0.84 2.55
N VAL A 46 -8.72 1.46 1.53
CA VAL A 46 -10.17 1.39 1.26
C VAL A 46 -10.58 -0.04 0.93
N THR A 47 -9.87 -0.71 0.02
CA THR A 47 -10.23 -2.07 -0.40
C THR A 47 -10.01 -3.09 0.70
N TYR A 48 -8.97 -2.94 1.54
CA TYR A 48 -8.83 -3.76 2.74
C TYR A 48 -10.02 -3.62 3.68
N ASN A 49 -10.50 -2.39 3.91
CA ASN A 49 -11.68 -2.15 4.75
C ASN A 49 -12.95 -2.77 4.16
N LYS A 50 -13.10 -2.79 2.83
CA LYS A 50 -14.19 -3.50 2.15
C LYS A 50 -14.06 -5.02 2.35
N MET A 51 -12.88 -5.59 2.14
CA MET A 51 -12.58 -7.01 2.35
C MET A 51 -12.87 -7.45 3.80
N ALA A 52 -12.58 -6.58 4.77
CA ALA A 52 -12.86 -6.80 6.20
C ALA A 52 -14.35 -6.90 6.50
N ARG A 53 -15.18 -6.07 5.86
CA ARG A 53 -16.63 -6.08 6.02
C ARG A 53 -17.25 -7.37 5.50
N ILE A 54 -16.75 -7.90 4.38
CA ILE A 54 -17.22 -9.15 3.78
C ILE A 54 -16.57 -10.39 4.40
N LYS A 55 -15.67 -10.20 5.39
CA LYS A 55 -14.94 -11.28 6.09
C LYS A 55 -14.17 -12.21 5.13
N SER A 56 -13.62 -11.66 4.06
CA SER A 56 -12.90 -12.47 3.07
C SER A 56 -11.67 -13.14 3.70
N SER A 57 -11.44 -14.40 3.34
CA SER A 57 -10.30 -15.18 3.84
C SER A 57 -8.94 -14.71 3.32
N ASP A 58 -8.96 -13.83 2.32
CA ASP A 58 -7.77 -13.27 1.65
C ASP A 58 -7.05 -12.22 2.48
N ILE A 59 -7.74 -11.64 3.46
CA ILE A 59 -7.18 -10.67 4.41
C ILE A 59 -6.95 -11.28 5.81
N ALA A 60 -7.03 -12.60 5.94
CA ALA A 60 -6.78 -13.28 7.20
C ALA A 60 -5.28 -13.34 7.54
N GLY A 61 -4.95 -13.12 8.82
CA GLY A 61 -3.58 -13.23 9.34
C GLY A 61 -2.60 -12.29 8.62
N LEU A 62 -1.44 -12.82 8.21
CA LEU A 62 -0.39 -12.07 7.52
C LEU A 62 -0.54 -12.04 5.99
N LYS A 63 -1.56 -12.69 5.41
CA LYS A 63 -1.79 -12.67 3.95
C LYS A 63 -1.82 -11.25 3.37
N PRO A 64 -2.56 -10.27 3.92
CA PRO A 64 -2.61 -8.92 3.35
C PRO A 64 -1.25 -8.20 3.47
N VAL A 65 -0.49 -8.50 4.53
CA VAL A 65 0.86 -7.96 4.75
C VAL A 65 1.79 -8.43 3.63
N TYR A 66 1.87 -9.74 3.37
CA TYR A 66 2.73 -10.27 2.31
C TYR A 66 2.29 -9.87 0.91
N LYS A 67 0.97 -9.84 0.64
CA LYS A 67 0.43 -9.34 -0.64
C LYS A 67 0.86 -7.90 -0.89
N PHE A 68 0.76 -7.04 0.12
CA PHE A 68 1.21 -5.66 0.02
C PHE A 68 2.72 -5.53 -0.17
N LEU A 69 3.53 -6.26 0.60
CA LEU A 69 4.99 -6.25 0.46
C LEU A 69 5.44 -6.70 -0.94
N ASN A 70 4.77 -7.71 -1.53
CA ASN A 70 5.05 -8.14 -2.89
C ASN A 70 4.78 -7.03 -3.91
N SER A 71 3.69 -6.29 -3.76
CA SER A 71 3.40 -5.15 -4.63
C SER A 71 4.39 -4.00 -4.41
N VAL A 72 4.70 -3.67 -3.15
CA VAL A 72 5.69 -2.65 -2.79
C VAL A 72 7.08 -3.00 -3.31
N ASN A 73 7.44 -4.28 -3.43
CA ASN A 73 8.75 -4.69 -3.96
C ASN A 73 9.03 -4.18 -5.38
N THR A 74 7.98 -3.95 -6.18
CA THR A 74 8.10 -3.36 -7.53
C THR A 74 8.32 -1.85 -7.52
N LEU A 75 8.04 -1.19 -6.39
CA LEU A 75 8.18 0.25 -6.16
C LEU A 75 9.44 0.58 -5.36
N ASP A 76 9.64 -0.12 -4.25
CA ASP A 76 10.76 0.02 -3.32
C ASP A 76 11.10 -1.37 -2.74
N SER A 77 12.06 -2.03 -3.39
CA SER A 77 12.52 -3.37 -3.00
C SER A 77 13.24 -3.36 -1.66
N GLN A 78 13.92 -2.27 -1.30
CA GLN A 78 14.64 -2.16 -0.03
C GLN A 78 13.67 -2.20 1.15
N PHE A 79 12.59 -1.43 1.07
CA PHE A 79 11.54 -1.47 2.10
C PHE A 79 10.91 -2.87 2.19
N ALA A 80 10.54 -3.46 1.05
CA ALA A 80 9.85 -4.74 0.99
C ALA A 80 10.69 -5.89 1.57
N VAL A 81 11.95 -6.00 1.16
CA VAL A 81 12.88 -7.05 1.64
C VAL A 81 13.14 -6.89 3.14
N ASN A 82 13.39 -5.67 3.62
CA ASN A 82 13.65 -5.43 5.04
C ASN A 82 12.46 -5.82 5.93
N TRP A 83 11.24 -5.46 5.54
CA TRP A 83 10.05 -5.85 6.29
C TRP A 83 9.75 -7.34 6.21
N THR A 84 10.03 -7.97 5.06
CA THR A 84 9.91 -9.43 4.91
C THR A 84 10.86 -10.17 5.85
N LEU A 85 12.11 -9.69 5.99
CA LEU A 85 13.10 -10.23 6.93
C LEU A 85 12.67 -10.02 8.39
N LYS A 86 12.16 -8.83 8.73
CA LYS A 86 11.63 -8.57 10.08
C LYS A 86 10.52 -9.54 10.47
N LEU A 87 9.58 -9.78 9.56
CA LEU A 87 8.51 -10.75 9.75
C LEU A 87 9.05 -12.17 9.94
N SER A 88 10.08 -12.58 9.20
CA SER A 88 10.69 -13.91 9.36
C SER A 88 11.45 -14.07 10.67
N MET A 89 11.95 -12.97 11.25
CA MET A 89 12.55 -12.94 12.59
C MET A 89 11.53 -12.92 13.73
N GLY A 90 10.23 -12.87 13.43
CA GLY A 90 9.15 -12.92 14.42
C GLY A 90 8.53 -11.59 14.79
N ASP A 91 8.90 -10.49 14.11
CA ASP A 91 8.21 -9.22 14.29
C ASP A 91 6.72 -9.36 13.90
N LYS A 92 5.87 -8.69 14.67
CA LYS A 92 4.42 -8.68 14.46
C LYS A 92 4.01 -7.31 13.96
N VAL A 93 3.30 -7.28 12.84
CA VAL A 93 2.69 -6.07 12.31
C VAL A 93 1.39 -6.44 11.61
N THR A 94 0.35 -5.65 11.84
CA THR A 94 -0.91 -5.76 11.11
C THR A 94 -0.80 -5.03 9.77
N PHE A 95 -1.69 -5.36 8.82
CA PHE A 95 -1.68 -4.67 7.53
C PHE A 95 -1.89 -3.14 7.66
N PRO A 96 -2.86 -2.63 8.44
CA PRO A 96 -3.01 -1.17 8.63
C PRO A 96 -1.76 -0.49 9.18
N GLU A 97 -1.08 -1.12 10.16
CA GLU A 97 0.17 -0.61 10.72
C GLU A 97 1.28 -0.55 9.66
N LEU A 98 1.46 -1.63 8.88
CA LEU A 98 2.47 -1.67 7.82
C LEU A 98 2.23 -0.59 6.76
N LEU A 99 0.97 -0.33 6.42
CA LEU A 99 0.59 0.70 5.46
C LEU A 99 0.95 2.11 5.97
N ILE A 100 0.70 2.39 7.25
CA ILE A 100 1.12 3.64 7.91
C ILE A 100 2.65 3.76 7.93
N ILE A 101 3.35 2.68 8.28
CA ILE A 101 4.82 2.64 8.31
C ILE A 101 5.38 2.97 6.93
N PHE A 102 4.82 2.40 5.87
CA PHE A 102 5.28 2.69 4.51
C PHE A 102 5.03 4.14 4.10
N ARG A 103 3.84 4.71 4.42
CA ARG A 103 3.55 6.14 4.20
C ARG A 103 4.58 7.03 4.89
N ASN A 104 4.89 6.76 6.15
CA ASN A 104 5.86 7.52 6.93
C ASN A 104 7.28 7.39 6.37
N TYR A 105 7.69 6.17 6.02
CA TYR A 105 8.98 5.90 5.38
C TYR A 105 9.17 6.73 4.11
N ARG A 106 8.17 6.75 3.22
CA ARG A 106 8.20 7.57 2.00
C ARG A 106 8.27 9.06 2.27
N ARG A 107 7.46 9.55 3.22
CA ARG A 107 7.46 10.96 3.60
C ARG A 107 8.82 11.38 4.16
N ASN A 108 9.44 10.53 4.97
CA ASN A 108 10.77 10.78 5.52
C ASN A 108 11.85 10.77 4.42
N ALA A 109 11.80 9.83 3.49
CA ALA A 109 12.71 9.80 2.35
C ALA A 109 12.61 11.08 1.49
N ALA A 110 11.39 11.55 1.21
CA ALA A 110 11.15 12.80 0.50
C ALA A 110 11.69 14.03 1.27
N ASN A 111 11.51 14.06 2.60
CA ASN A 111 12.04 15.12 3.45
C ASN A 111 13.57 15.13 3.48
N LEU A 112 14.22 13.96 3.52
CA LEU A 112 15.67 13.84 3.48
C LEU A 112 16.24 14.38 2.15
N LEU A 113 15.61 14.06 1.03
CA LEU A 113 15.99 14.61 -0.28
C LEU A 113 15.82 16.13 -0.34
N ARG A 114 14.71 16.66 0.20
CA ARG A 114 14.45 18.10 0.24
C ARG A 114 15.44 18.86 1.12
N ASN A 115 15.90 18.25 2.20
CA ASN A 115 16.79 18.87 3.17
C ASN A 115 18.28 18.64 2.85
N GLN A 116 18.63 17.99 1.72
CA GLN A 116 20.02 17.94 1.27
C GLN A 116 20.46 19.37 0.91
N PRO A 117 21.57 19.88 1.48
CA PRO A 117 22.12 21.15 1.07
C PRO A 117 22.44 21.09 -0.42
N GLN A 118 21.94 22.05 -1.20
CA GLN A 118 22.29 22.18 -2.60
C GLN A 118 23.78 22.53 -2.68
N HIS A 119 24.63 21.51 -2.78
CA HIS A 119 26.05 21.67 -3.08
C HIS A 119 26.17 22.28 -4.47
N GLY A 120 26.39 23.59 -4.56
CA GLY A 120 26.47 24.24 -5.86
C GLY A 120 26.66 25.76 -5.84
N THR A 121 27.48 26.30 -4.94
CA THR A 121 28.11 27.60 -5.20
C THR A 121 29.39 27.70 -4.36
N PHE A 122 30.50 27.18 -4.90
CA PHE A 122 31.81 27.61 -4.44
C PHE A 122 32.04 29.01 -5.01
N PRO A 123 32.26 30.04 -4.19
CA PRO A 123 32.73 31.31 -4.73
C PRO A 123 34.12 31.07 -5.31
N VAL A 124 34.28 31.27 -6.62
CA VAL A 124 35.59 31.40 -7.22
C VAL A 124 36.22 32.63 -6.58
N LEU A 125 37.22 32.42 -5.72
CA LEU A 125 38.11 33.48 -5.28
C LEU A 125 38.87 33.93 -6.54
N GLN A 126 38.35 34.96 -7.19
CA GLN A 126 39.05 35.67 -8.24
C GLN A 126 40.25 36.33 -7.54
N GLY A 127 41.43 35.74 -7.76
CA GLY A 127 42.68 36.21 -7.19
C GLY A 127 42.88 37.69 -7.47
N MET A 128 43.16 38.43 -6.39
CA MET A 128 43.92 39.67 -6.47
C MET A 128 45.33 39.29 -6.90
N ASP A 129 45.71 39.67 -8.11
CA ASP A 129 46.86 40.54 -8.43
C ASP A 129 47.02 40.67 -9.95
#